data_AF-A0A841FKM5-F1
#
_entry.id   AF-A0A841FKM5-F1
#
_cell.length_a   1.000
_cell.length_b   1.000
_cell.length_c   1.000
_cell.angle_alpha   90.00
_cell.angle_beta   90.00
_cell.angle_gamma   90.00
#
_symmetry.space_group_name_H-M   'P 1'
#
loop_
_entity.id
_entity.type
_entity.pdbx_description
1 polymer ?
#
loop_
_entity_poly.entity_id
_entity_poly.type
_entity_poly.pdbx_seq_one_letter_code
_entity_poly.pdbx_strand_id
1 'polypeptide(L)'
;MLVVNRFEVPEEDEQGFVDRGKAALAALGACPGFVRGRLGRALDERERWVLTTEWESVGTYRRALSNFDVKMYGTPLLAAALPEASAFEVLLDASPGEVAEHGGDLAPDGPRGG
;
A
#
# COMPACT_ATOMS: atom_id res chain seq x y z
N MET A 1 -4.42 -7.09 4.97
CA MET A 1 -4.38 -6.64 3.55
C MET A 1 -3.07 -5.90 3.28
N LEU A 2 -2.46 -6.16 2.12
CA LEU A 2 -1.24 -5.50 1.66
C LEU A 2 -1.56 -4.58 0.47
N VAL A 3 -1.07 -3.35 0.50
CA VAL A 3 -1.12 -2.40 -0.61
C VAL A 3 0.29 -2.08 -1.07
N VAL A 4 0.57 -2.25 -2.36
CA VAL A 4 1.87 -1.99 -2.99
C VAL A 4 1.65 -1.05 -4.15
N ASN A 5 2.26 0.14 -4.11
CA ASN A 5 2.27 1.07 -5.23
C ASN A 5 3.71 1.25 -5.69
N ARG A 6 3.96 1.04 -6.99
CA ARG A 6 5.26 1.32 -7.60
C ARG A 6 5.22 2.64 -8.34
N PHE A 7 6.36 3.32 -8.37
CA PHE A 7 6.51 4.62 -9.00
C PHE A 7 7.78 4.65 -9.84
N GLU A 8 7.78 5.57 -10.80
CA GLU A 8 8.95 5.99 -11.55
C GLU A 8 9.16 7.47 -11.23
N VAL A 9 10.29 7.79 -10.61
CA VAL A 9 10.60 9.11 -10.05
C VAL A 9 11.95 9.54 -10.60
N PRO A 10 12.01 10.62 -11.40
CA PRO A 10 13.28 11.16 -11.87
C PRO A 10 14.21 11.50 -10.71
N GLU A 11 15.51 11.26 -10.86
CA GLU A 11 16.49 11.49 -9.78
C GLU A 11 16.46 12.95 -9.27
N GLU A 12 16.15 13.92 -10.14
CA GLU A 12 16.01 15.33 -9.76
C GLU A 12 14.84 15.62 -8.81
N ASP A 13 13.84 14.75 -8.75
CA ASP A 13 12.64 14.88 -7.91
C ASP A 13 12.69 13.96 -6.67
N GLU A 14 13.80 13.27 -6.41
CA GLU A 14 13.94 12.34 -5.28
C GLU A 14 13.52 12.99 -3.94
N GLN A 15 14.06 14.16 -3.62
CA GLN A 15 13.77 14.82 -2.34
C GLN A 15 12.28 15.22 -2.24
N GLY A 16 11.72 15.77 -3.33
CA GLY A 16 10.31 16.16 -3.37
C GLY A 16 9.37 14.96 -3.28
N PHE A 17 9.76 13.82 -3.83
CA PHE A 17 9.03 12.58 -3.70
C PHE A 17 9.10 12.01 -2.28
N VAL A 18 10.27 12.04 -1.64
CA VAL A 18 10.42 11.62 -0.23
C VAL A 18 9.56 12.47 0.70
N ASP A 19 9.51 13.80 0.49
CA ASP A 19 8.69 14.70 1.30
C ASP A 19 7.19 14.44 1.12
N ARG A 20 6.73 14.22 -0.12
CA ARG A 20 5.35 13.77 -0.40
C ARG A 20 5.05 12.41 0.22
N GLY A 21 5.98 11.47 0.13
CA GLY A 21 5.89 10.15 0.75
C GLY A 21 5.76 10.22 2.26
N LYS A 22 6.52 11.10 2.92
CA LYS A 22 6.43 11.36 4.36
C LYS A 22 5.05 11.90 4.74
N ALA A 23 4.54 12.90 4.01
CA ALA A 23 3.22 13.47 4.26
C ALA A 23 2.10 12.43 4.05
N ALA A 24 2.17 11.65 2.97
CA ALA A 24 1.22 10.58 2.69
C ALA A 24 1.23 9.51 3.78
N LEU A 25 2.41 9.03 4.20
CA LEU A 25 2.54 8.04 5.28
C LEU A 25 2.04 8.57 6.62
N ALA A 26 2.24 9.86 6.92
CA ALA A 26 1.70 10.48 8.12
C ALA A 26 0.15 10.51 8.10
N ALA A 27 -0.45 10.92 6.98
CA ALA A 27 -1.90 10.95 6.82
C ALA A 27 -2.54 9.55 6.86
N LEU A 28 -1.94 8.58 6.16
CA LEU A 28 -2.40 7.19 6.16
C LEU A 28 -2.20 6.56 7.55
N GLY A 29 -1.07 6.83 8.20
CA GLY A 29 -0.74 6.31 9.53
C GLY A 29 -1.63 6.82 10.65
N ALA A 30 -2.32 7.95 10.45
CA ALA A 30 -3.31 8.47 11.38
C ALA A 30 -4.70 7.83 11.23
N CYS A 31 -4.93 7.03 10.18
CA CYS A 31 -6.23 6.44 9.91
C CYS A 31 -6.47 5.14 10.73
N PRO A 32 -7.69 4.92 11.23
CA PRO A 32 -8.04 3.66 11.89
C PRO A 32 -7.82 2.44 10.97
N GLY A 33 -7.21 1.40 11.54
CA GLY A 33 -6.92 0.14 10.85
C GLY A 33 -5.70 0.17 9.93
N PHE A 34 -4.88 1.23 9.97
CA PHE A 34 -3.53 1.22 9.43
C PHE A 34 -2.61 0.39 10.36
N VAL A 35 -1.86 -0.54 9.78
CA VAL A 35 -0.95 -1.43 10.53
C VAL A 35 0.49 -0.97 10.38
N ARG A 36 0.93 -0.75 9.14
CA ARG A 36 2.33 -0.40 8.83
C ARG A 36 2.44 0.28 7.47
N GLY A 37 3.47 1.11 7.28
CA GLY A 37 3.83 1.65 5.98
C GLY A 37 5.33 1.79 5.80
N ARG A 38 5.80 1.70 4.56
CA ARG A 38 7.21 1.87 4.17
C ARG A 38 7.28 2.49 2.79
N LEU A 39 8.18 3.46 2.62
CA LEU A 39 8.62 3.95 1.32
C LEU A 39 10.05 3.45 1.07
N GLY A 40 10.31 2.92 -0.12
CA GLY A 40 11.62 2.42 -0.51
C GLY A 40 11.97 2.80 -1.93
N ARG A 41 13.27 2.80 -2.21
CA ARG A 41 13.87 2.95 -3.54
C ARG A 41 14.61 1.67 -3.90
N ALA A 42 14.58 1.26 -5.15
CA ALA A 42 15.41 0.15 -5.62
C ALA A 42 16.90 0.51 -5.55
N LEU A 43 17.75 -0.48 -5.26
CA LEU A 43 19.19 -0.27 -5.05
C LEU A 43 19.96 -0.14 -6.37
N ASP A 44 19.46 -0.79 -7.41
CA ASP A 44 19.99 -0.91 -8.76
C ASP A 44 19.33 0.05 -9.74
N GLU A 45 18.04 0.34 -9.57
CA GLU A 45 17.28 1.27 -10.41
C GLU A 45 16.80 2.49 -9.59
N ARG A 46 17.61 3.55 -9.54
CA ARG A 46 17.35 4.72 -8.65
C ARG A 46 16.02 5.44 -8.90
N GLU A 47 15.50 5.34 -10.11
CA GLU A 47 14.21 5.93 -10.48
C GLU A 47 13.01 5.06 -10.07
N ARG A 48 13.23 3.82 -9.60
CA ARG A 48 12.15 2.92 -9.17
C ARG A 48 11.92 3.00 -7.68
N TRP A 49 10.67 3.27 -7.31
CA TRP A 49 10.26 3.40 -5.92
C TRP A 49 9.06 2.51 -5.62
N VAL A 50 8.89 2.19 -4.33
CA VAL A 50 7.76 1.43 -3.82
C VAL A 50 7.23 2.05 -2.53
N LEU A 51 5.92 2.19 -2.45
CA LEU A 51 5.18 2.45 -1.21
C LEU A 51 4.39 1.20 -0.86
N THR A 52 4.72 0.58 0.27
CA THR A 52 3.94 -0.53 0.83
C THR A 52 3.17 -0.05 2.05
N THR A 53 1.88 -0.40 2.17
CA THR A 53 1.11 -0.21 3.40
C THR A 53 0.31 -1.47 3.73
N GLU A 54 0.16 -1.72 5.02
CA GLU A 54 -0.57 -2.87 5.57
C GLU A 54 -1.79 -2.34 6.33
N TRP A 55 -2.92 -3.00 6.13
CA TRP A 55 -4.22 -2.60 6.68
C TRP A 55 -4.95 -3.82 7.24
N GLU A 56 -5.72 -3.60 8.31
CA GLU A 56 -6.55 -4.63 8.93
C GLU A 56 -7.52 -5.28 7.94
N SER A 57 -8.12 -4.49 7.04
CA SER A 57 -9.06 -4.99 6.03
C SER A 57 -9.16 -4.08 4.81
N VAL A 58 -9.78 -4.57 3.74
CA VAL A 58 -10.12 -3.75 2.56
C VAL A 58 -11.04 -2.59 2.94
N GLY A 59 -11.94 -2.80 3.91
CA GLY A 59 -12.88 -1.79 4.38
C GLY A 59 -12.21 -0.61 5.09
N THR A 60 -11.20 -0.87 5.93
CA THR A 60 -10.44 0.20 6.61
C THR A 60 -9.63 1.02 5.61
N TYR A 61 -8.96 0.36 4.65
CA TYR A 61 -8.24 1.04 3.56
C TYR A 61 -9.15 1.94 2.72
N ARG A 62 -10.29 1.42 2.22
CA ARG A 62 -11.23 2.22 1.41
C ARG A 62 -11.79 3.42 2.17
N ARG A 63 -12.07 3.28 3.47
CA ARG A 63 -12.49 4.40 4.32
C ARG A 63 -11.37 5.42 4.50
N ALA A 64 -10.12 4.97 4.68
CA ALA A 64 -8.97 5.86 4.79
C ALA A 64 -8.80 6.75 3.56
N LEU A 65 -8.99 6.22 2.34
CA LEU A 65 -8.95 7.00 1.10
C LEU A 65 -10.01 8.12 1.02
N SER A 66 -11.05 8.05 1.85
CA SER A 66 -12.08 9.09 1.93
C SER A 66 -11.75 10.20 2.94
N ASN A 67 -10.76 9.99 3.81
CA ASN A 67 -10.32 10.95 4.83
C ASN A 67 -9.75 12.22 4.18
N PHE A 68 -9.99 13.38 4.81
CA PHE A 68 -9.55 14.68 4.30
C PHE A 68 -8.03 14.77 4.13
N ASP A 69 -7.25 14.41 5.15
CA ASP A 69 -5.79 14.50 5.09
C ASP A 69 -5.22 13.51 4.07
N VAL A 70 -5.83 12.33 3.95
CA VAL A 70 -5.45 11.35 2.91
C VAL A 70 -5.76 11.87 1.51
N LYS A 71 -6.89 12.55 1.31
CA LYS A 71 -7.19 13.20 0.01
C LYS A 71 -6.20 14.30 -0.32
N MET A 72 -5.74 15.04 0.67
CA MET A 72 -4.81 16.15 0.49
C MET A 72 -3.38 15.68 0.24
N TYR A 73 -2.90 14.70 0.99
CA TYR A 73 -1.48 14.29 0.99
C TYR A 73 -1.23 12.90 0.39
N GLY A 74 -2.17 11.97 0.54
CA GLY A 74 -2.05 10.60 0.05
C GLY A 74 -2.48 10.43 -1.40
N THR A 75 -3.68 10.88 -1.76
CA THR A 75 -4.27 10.69 -3.09
C THR A 75 -3.39 11.20 -4.24
N PRO A 76 -2.76 12.39 -4.17
CA PRO A 76 -1.87 12.85 -5.24
C PRO A 76 -0.67 11.92 -5.44
N LEU A 77 -0.09 11.40 -4.34
CA LEU A 77 1.01 10.44 -4.42
C LEU A 77 0.53 9.13 -5.04
N LEU A 78 -0.57 8.56 -4.55
CA LEU A 78 -1.12 7.30 -5.05
C LEU A 78 -1.54 7.38 -6.52
N ALA A 79 -2.01 8.54 -7.00
CA ALA A 79 -2.37 8.76 -8.39
C ALA A 79 -1.15 8.75 -9.34
N ALA A 80 0.07 8.96 -8.83
CA ALA A 80 1.31 8.87 -9.60
C ALA A 80 1.85 7.43 -9.73
N ALA A 81 1.18 6.44 -9.11
CA ALA A 81 1.58 5.06 -9.19
C ALA A 81 1.47 4.50 -10.61
N LEU A 82 2.30 3.51 -10.92
CA LEU A 82 2.19 2.73 -12.15
C LEU A 82 0.82 2.02 -12.22
N PRO A 83 0.22 1.84 -13.42
CA PRO A 83 -1.13 1.31 -13.59
C PRO A 83 -1.18 -0.22 -13.48
N GLU A 84 -0.82 -0.74 -12.31
CA GLU A 84 -0.78 -2.18 -11.98
C GLU A 84 -1.68 -2.50 -10.79
N ALA A 85 -1.88 -3.79 -10.51
CA ALA A 85 -2.57 -4.21 -9.31
C ALA A 85 -1.82 -3.72 -8.07
N SER A 86 -2.51 -3.02 -7.16
CA SER A 86 -1.88 -2.40 -5.99
C SER A 86 -2.44 -2.89 -4.66
N ALA A 87 -3.50 -3.70 -4.66
CA ALA A 87 -4.19 -4.16 -3.46
C ALA A 87 -4.27 -5.69 -3.46
N PHE A 88 -3.76 -6.30 -2.39
CA PHE A 88 -3.56 -7.74 -2.28
C PHE A 88 -4.04 -8.25 -0.91
N GLU A 89 -4.57 -9.47 -0.91
CA GLU A 89 -4.72 -10.24 0.32
C GLU A 89 -3.35 -10.77 0.77
N VAL A 90 -3.15 -10.82 2.08
CA VAL A 90 -1.98 -11.49 2.66
C VAL A 90 -2.42 -12.91 2.92
N LEU A 91 -1.83 -13.88 2.21
CA LEU A 91 -2.10 -15.31 2.42
C LEU A 91 -1.14 -15.92 3.43
N LEU A 92 0.09 -15.40 3.46
CA LEU A 92 1.19 -15.85 4.29
C LEU A 92 1.96 -14.63 4.77
N ASP A 93 2.38 -14.63 6.03
CA ASP A 93 3.47 -13.79 6.51
C ASP A 93 4.47 -14.60 7.33
N ALA A 94 5.65 -14.03 7.53
CA ALA A 94 6.72 -14.70 8.24
C ALA A 94 7.36 -13.77 9.27
N SER A 95 7.65 -14.34 10.43
CA SER A 95 8.55 -13.78 11.42
C SER A 95 9.78 -14.71 11.57
N PRO A 96 10.86 -14.31 12.28
CA PRO A 96 12.02 -15.18 12.42
C PRO A 96 11.67 -16.55 13.02
N GLY A 97 11.68 -17.60 12.18
CA GLY A 97 11.41 -18.99 12.57
C GLY A 97 9.95 -19.42 12.50
N GLU A 98 9.03 -18.57 12.07
CA GLU A 98 7.59 -18.86 12.02
C GLU A 98 6.97 -18.33 10.73
N VAL A 99 6.01 -19.08 10.18
CA VAL A 99 5.17 -18.67 9.05
C VAL A 99 3.72 -18.84 9.48
N ALA A 100 2.91 -17.80 9.32
CA ALA A 100 1.49 -17.83 9.60
C ALA A 100 0.70 -17.82 8.29
N GLU A 101 -0.33 -18.68 8.22
CA GLU A 101 -1.31 -18.67 7.13
C GLU A 101 -2.52 -17.83 7.51
N HIS A 102 -3.04 -17.09 6.54
CA HIS A 102 -4.22 -16.26 6.68
C HIS A 102 -5.33 -16.79 5.77
N GLY A 103 -6.57 -16.80 6.26
CA GLY A 103 -7.72 -17.16 5.44
C GLY A 103 -7.90 -16.15 4.30
N GLY A 104 -7.93 -16.63 3.06
CA GLY A 104 -8.22 -15.79 1.90
C GLY A 104 -9.65 -15.25 1.95
N ASP A 105 -9.81 -13.94 1.79
CA ASP A 105 -11.11 -13.27 1.72
C ASP A 105 -11.79 -13.49 0.36
N LEU A 106 -11.01 -13.92 -0.64
CA LEU A 106 -11.52 -14.45 -1.90
C LEU A 106 -12.02 -15.87 -1.68
N ALA A 107 -13.29 -16.00 -1.30
CA ALA A 107 -13.95 -17.30 -1.30
C ALA A 107 -13.74 -17.98 -2.66
N PRO A 108 -13.47 -19.29 -2.72
CA PRO A 108 -13.64 -20.02 -3.96
C PRO A 108 -15.13 -19.88 -4.31
N ASP A 109 -15.43 -19.19 -5.41
CA ASP A 109 -16.79 -19.15 -5.97
C ASP A 109 -17.13 -20.58 -6.39
N GLY A 110 -17.70 -21.35 -5.46
CA GLY A 110 -18.17 -22.71 -5.68
C GLY A 110 -19.28 -22.70 -6.72
N PRO A 111 -19.44 -23.79 -7.51
CA PRO A 111 -20.27 -23.75 -8.70
C PRO A 111 -21.72 -23.43 -8.34
N ARG A 112 -22.30 -22.45 -9.04
CA ARG A 112 -23.75 -22.23 -9.05
C ARG A 112 -24.41 -23.49 -9.61
N GLY A 113 -25.09 -24.25 -8.76
CA GLY A 113 -25.97 -25.35 -9.12
C GLY A 113 -27.07 -25.47 -8.06
N GLY A 114 -28.35 -25.60 -8.39
CA GLY A 114 -28.99 -25.72 -9.71
C GLY A 114 -30.47 -25.38 -9.66
#